data_AF-A0A7J4IGS5-F1
#
_entry.id   AF-A0A7J4IGS5-F1
#
_cell.length_a   1.000
_cell.length_b   1.000
_cell.length_c   1.000
_cell.angle_alpha   90.00
_cell.angle_beta   90.00
_cell.angle_gamma   90.00
#
_symmetry.space_group_name_H-M   'P 1'
#
loop_
_entity.id
_entity.type
_entity.pdbx_description
1 polymer ?
#
loop_
_entity_poly.entity_id
_entity_poly.type
_entity_poly.pdbx_seq_one_letter_code
_entity_poly.pdbx_strand_id
1 'polypeptide(L)' 'MAASYKCARCKNRVEIDVNVRCPYCGHRILFKERGAGIKQLKAR' A
#
# COMPACT_ATOMS: atom_id res chain seq x y z
N MET A 1 12.74 -5.51 4.21
CA MET A 1 11.68 -6.00 3.30
C MET A 1 10.88 -4.79 2.86
N ALA A 2 11.17 -4.24 1.68
CA ALA A 2 10.46 -3.07 1.15
C ALA A 2 8.97 -3.44 0.98
N ALA A 3 8.10 -2.85 1.80
CA ALA A 3 6.68 -3.05 1.66
C ALA A 3 6.18 -2.16 0.52
N SER A 4 5.54 -2.76 -0.49
CA SER A 4 4.87 -1.99 -1.53
C SER A 4 3.63 -1.32 -0.94
N TYR A 5 3.60 0.01 -0.99
CA TYR A 5 2.48 0.81 -0.55
C TYR A 5 1.76 1.43 -1.74
N LYS A 6 0.46 1.60 -1.63
CA LYS A 6 -0.38 2.27 -2.62
C LYS A 6 -0.79 3.63 -2.08
N CYS A 7 -0.52 4.70 -2.82
CA CYS A 7 -0.97 6.02 -2.40
C CYS A 7 -2.50 6.15 -2.53
N ALA A 8 -3.16 6.78 -1.55
CA ALA A 8 -4.60 6.99 -1.56
C ALA A 8 -5.10 7.85 -2.73
N ARG A 9 -4.28 8.82 -3.18
CA ARG A 9 -4.68 9.82 -4.19
C ARG A 9 -4.29 9.44 -5.61
N CYS A 10 -3.00 9.21 -5.87
CA CYS A 10 -2.52 8.86 -7.21
C CYS A 10 -2.68 7.36 -7.53
N LYS A 11 -3.02 6.51 -6.54
CA LYS A 11 -3.19 5.05 -6.69
C LYS A 11 -1.94 4.32 -7.21
N ASN A 12 -0.82 5.01 -7.36
CA ASN A 12 0.45 4.43 -7.77
C ASN A 12 1.04 3.58 -6.65
N ARG A 13 1.73 2.52 -7.06
CA ARG A 13 2.59 1.73 -6.18
C ARG A 13 3.88 2.50 -5.92
N VAL A 14 4.22 2.61 -4.65
CA VAL A 14 5.40 3.32 -4.16
C VAL A 14 6.09 2.43 -3.14
N GLU A 15 7.38 2.23 -3.33
CA GLU A 15 8.25 1.56 -2.37
C GLU A 15 8.85 2.64 -1.48
N ILE A 16 8.61 2.54 -0.18
CA ILE A 16 8.95 3.58 0.78
C ILE A 16 9.61 2.93 1.98
N ASP A 17 10.80 3.39 2.33
CA ASP A 17 11.62 2.83 3.41
C ASP A 17 11.52 3.69 4.70
N VAL A 18 11.62 5.02 4.61
CA VAL A 18 11.79 5.89 5.80
C VAL A 18 10.82 7.09 5.89
N ASN A 19 10.31 7.61 4.77
CA ASN A 19 9.49 8.82 4.73
C ASN A 19 8.08 8.57 4.19
N VAL A 20 7.06 8.80 5.02
CA VAL A 20 5.63 8.61 4.66
C VAL A 20 5.12 9.74 3.75
N ARG A 21 5.76 9.91 2.58
CA ARG A 21 5.37 10.90 1.57
C ARG A 21 5.42 10.26 0.20
N CYS A 22 4.31 10.31 -0.52
CA CYS A 22 4.28 9.85 -1.90
C CYS A 22 5.15 10.77 -2.79
N PRO A 23 6.12 10.23 -3.55
CA PRO A 23 6.99 11.03 -4.44
C PRO A 23 6.24 11.70 -5.59
N TYR A 24 5.05 11.19 -5.96
CA TYR A 24 4.30 11.69 -7.11
C TYR A 24 3.33 12.83 -6.76
N CYS A 25 2.62 12.73 -5.63
CA CYS A 25 1.56 13.70 -5.29
C CYS A 25 1.78 14.39 -3.94
N GLY A 26 2.86 14.09 -3.22
CA GLY A 26 3.17 14.66 -1.92
C GLY A 26 2.22 14.23 -0.79
N HIS A 27 1.24 13.39 -1.07
CA HIS A 27 0.26 12.91 -0.10
C HIS A 27 0.89 11.92 0.90
N ARG A 28 0.46 11.96 2.15
CA ARG A 28 1.05 11.19 3.26
C ARG A 28 0.23 9.97 3.67
N ILE A 29 -0.88 9.69 2.99
CA ILE A 29 -1.71 8.51 3.26
C ILE A 29 -1.36 7.41 2.25
N LEU A 30 -0.94 6.27 2.78
CA LEU A 30 -0.46 5.10 2.06
C LEU A 30 -1.19 3.86 2.57
N PHE A 31 -1.65 3.02 1.65
CA PHE A 31 -2.32 1.76 1.95
C PHE A 31 -1.36 0.59 1.67
N LYS A 32 -1.31 -0.38 2.57
CA LYS A 32 -0.60 -1.63 2.30
C LYS A 32 -1.40 -2.45 1.29
N GLU A 33 -0.73 -3.03 0.30
CA GLU A 33 -1.41 -3.92 -0.63
C GLU A 33 -1.90 -5.20 0.06
N ARG A 34 -3.01 -5.76 -0.46
CA ARG A 34 -3.51 -7.05 -0.02
C ARG A 34 -2.43 -8.10 -0.30
N GLY A 35 -2.08 -8.90 0.71
CA GLY A 35 -1.15 -10.01 0.52
C GLY A 35 -1.68 -11.02 -0.49
N ALA A 36 -0.78 -11.70 -1.21
CA ALA A 36 -1.15 -12.67 -2.25
C ALA A 36 -1.87 -13.93 -1.72
N GLY A 37 -1.94 -14.11 -0.40
CA GLY A 37 -2.62 -15.24 0.23
C GLY A 37 -4.14 -15.20 0.05
N ILE A 38 -4.72 -16.33 -0.37
CA ILE A 38 -6.17 -16.53 -0.38
C ILE A 38 -6.62 -16.72 1.07
N LYS A 39 -7.42 -15.78 1.57
CA LYS A 39 -8.03 -15.90 2.90
C LYS A 39 -9.25 -16.83 2.81
N GLN A 40 -9.14 -18.03 3.35
CA GLN A 40 -10.28 -18.95 3.47
C GLN A 40 -11.24 -18.41 4.54
N LEU A 41 -12.48 -18.14 4.13
CA LEU A 41 -13.56 -17.67 5.00
C LEU A 41 -14.67 -18.74 5.01
N LYS A 42 -15.09 -19.16 6.21
CA LYS A 42 -16.30 -20.00 6.34
C LYS A 42 -17.51 -19.13 6.04
N ALA A 43 -18.29 -19.49 5.03
CA ALA A 43 -19.67 -19.03 4.94
C ALA A 43 -20.44 -19.65 6.11
N ARG A 44 -21.27 -18.83 6.77
CA ARG A 44 -22.05 -19.21 7.96
C ARG A 44 -22.71 -20.58 7.82
#